data_AF-A0ABD0QF07-F1
#
_entry.id   AF-A0ABD0QF07-F1
#
_cell.length_a   1.000
_cell.length_b   1.000
_cell.length_c   1.000
_cell.angle_alpha   90.00
_cell.angle_beta   90.00
_cell.angle_gamma   90.00
#
_symmetry.space_group_name_H-M   'P 1'
#
loop_
_entity.id
_entity.type
_entity.pdbx_description
1 polymer ?
#
loop_
_entity_poly.entity_id
_entity_poly.type
_entity_poly.pdbx_seq_one_letter_code
_entity_poly.pdbx_strand_id
1 'polypeptide(L)' 'ATVAFKEQCGLPPMATLKQCIQSLATRLQGPDGPPGATLTLKEGYPCLEPVGNLTDATRKLLNGYDT' A
#
# COMPACT_ATOMS: atom_id res chain seq x y z
N ALA A 1 -15.64 -3.54 0.20
CA ALA A 1 -14.25 -3.77 0.65
C ALA A 1 -13.29 -4.03 -0.52
N THR A 2 -13.45 -5.10 -1.31
CA THR A 2 -12.48 -5.46 -2.38
C THR A 2 -12.45 -4.51 -3.58
N VAL A 3 -13.56 -3.87 -3.92
CA VAL A 3 -13.62 -2.83 -4.98
C VAL A 3 -12.85 -1.58 -4.57
N ALA A 4 -13.07 -1.10 -3.34
CA ALA A 4 -12.36 0.06 -2.78
C ALA A 4 -10.84 -0.15 -2.71
N PHE A 5 -10.41 -1.37 -2.33
CA PHE A 5 -8.98 -1.73 -2.33
C PHE A 5 -8.34 -1.65 -3.73
N LYS A 6 -9.07 -2.08 -4.76
CA LYS A 6 -8.62 -2.03 -6.16
C LYS A 6 -8.52 -0.61 -6.69
N GLU A 7 -9.45 0.27 -6.31
CA GLU A 7 -9.39 1.69 -6.62
C GLU A 7 -8.23 2.40 -5.91
N GLN A 8 -7.95 2.05 -4.64
CA GLN A 8 -6.78 2.55 -3.90
C GLN A 8 -5.45 2.12 -4.53
N CYS A 9 -5.38 0.94 -5.14
CA CYS A 9 -4.21 0.54 -5.93
C CYS A 9 -4.10 1.31 -7.28
N GLY A 10 -5.11 2.06 -7.71
CA GLY A 10 -5.13 2.74 -9.01
C GLY A 10 -5.17 1.77 -10.19
N LEU A 11 -5.76 0.58 -10.01
CA LEU A 11 -5.83 -0.46 -11.03
C LEU A 11 -7.21 -0.54 -11.70
N PRO A 12 -7.31 -1.05 -12.94
CA PRO A 12 -8.58 -1.21 -13.62
C PRO A 12 -9.52 -2.16 -12.85
N PRO A 13 -10.84 -2.03 -13.01
CA PRO A 13 -11.84 -2.86 -12.30
C PRO A 13 -11.71 -4.35 -12.63
N MET A 14 -11.05 -4.73 -13.73
CA MET A 14 -10.75 -6.11 -14.10
C MET A 14 -9.55 -6.71 -13.33
N ALA A 15 -8.76 -5.88 -12.63
CA ALA A 15 -7.56 -6.33 -11.94
C ALA A 15 -7.90 -7.30 -10.80
N THR A 16 -7.09 -8.34 -10.60
CA THR A 16 -7.30 -9.24 -9.47
C THR A 16 -6.69 -8.66 -8.19
N LEU A 17 -7.11 -9.16 -7.02
CA LEU A 17 -6.49 -8.78 -5.74
C LEU A 17 -4.97 -9.04 -5.75
N LYS A 18 -4.54 -10.13 -6.38
CA LYS A 18 -3.11 -10.45 -6.56
C LYS A 18 -2.37 -9.36 -7.33
N GLN A 19 -2.97 -8.84 -8.41
CA GLN A 19 -2.38 -7.75 -9.20
C GLN A 19 -2.33 -6.43 -8.41
N CYS A 20 -3.35 -6.16 -7.59
CA CYS A 20 -3.38 -5.03 -6.67
C CYS A 20 -2.25 -5.07 -5.65
N ILE A 21 -2.11 -6.21 -4.95
CA ILE A 21 -1.05 -6.43 -3.96
C ILE A 21 0.33 -6.32 -4.62
N GLN A 22 0.51 -6.91 -5.80
CA GLN A 22 1.79 -6.86 -6.52
C GLN A 22 2.15 -5.45 -6.98
N SER A 23 1.19 -4.70 -7.55
CA SER A 23 1.39 -3.30 -7.93
C SER A 23 1.65 -2.38 -6.73
N LEU A 24 1.03 -2.69 -5.59
CA LEU A 24 1.31 -2.00 -4.34
C LEU A 24 2.74 -2.28 -3.87
N ALA A 25 3.14 -3.55 -3.86
CA ALA A 25 4.45 -3.99 -3.42
C ALA A 25 5.57 -3.33 -4.23
N THR A 26 5.41 -3.17 -5.55
CA THR A 26 6.40 -2.47 -6.39
C THR A 26 6.47 -0.96 -6.15
N ARG A 27 5.40 -0.33 -5.65
CA ARG A 27 5.42 1.09 -5.25
C ARG A 27 5.99 1.32 -3.85
N LEU A 28 5.90 0.29 -3.00
CA LEU A 28 6.43 0.29 -1.64
C LEU A 28 7.90 -0.15 -1.61
N GLN A 29 8.34 -1.03 -2.51
CA GLN A 29 9.73 -1.46 -2.62
C GLN A 29 10.49 -0.53 -3.56
N GLY A 30 11.51 0.15 -3.04
CA GLY A 30 12.49 0.86 -3.86
C GLY A 30 13.38 -0.12 -4.63
N PRO A 31 14.14 0.34 -5.65
CA PRO A 31 14.92 -0.51 -6.54
C PRO A 31 15.97 -1.41 -5.85
N ASP A 32 16.41 -1.06 -4.64
CA ASP A 32 17.39 -1.83 -3.84
C ASP A 32 17.18 -1.63 -2.33
N GLY A 33 16.01 -1.12 -1.93
CA GLY A 33 15.77 -0.57 -0.60
C GLY A 33 14.90 -1.45 0.29
N PRO A 34 15.00 -1.30 1.63
CA PRO A 34 14.04 -1.90 2.56
C PRO A 34 12.60 -1.48 2.20
N PRO A 35 11.59 -2.29 2.56
CA PRO A 35 10.20 -1.99 2.24
C PRO A 35 9.83 -0.61 2.78
N GLY A 36 9.24 0.22 1.92
CA GLY A 36 8.83 1.59 2.23
C GLY A 36 7.61 1.68 3.14
N ALA A 37 7.00 0.56 3.51
CA ALA A 37 5.99 0.51 4.55
C ALA A 37 6.01 -0.84 5.27
N THR A 38 5.60 -0.84 6.53
CA THR A 38 5.46 -2.02 7.37
C THR A 38 4.03 -2.15 7.85
N LEU A 39 3.50 -3.37 7.83
CA LEU A 39 2.25 -3.69 8.50
C LEU A 39 2.54 -3.95 9.98
N THR A 40 1.99 -3.13 10.85
CA THR A 40 2.11 -3.28 12.31
C THR A 40 0.74 -3.50 12.93
N LEU A 41 0.69 -4.05 14.14
CA LEU A 41 -0.54 -4.10 14.91
C LEU A 41 -0.53 -2.96 15.92
N LYS A 42 -1.46 -2.01 15.77
CA LYS A 42 -1.70 -0.95 16.73
C LYS A 42 -3.01 -1.24 17.43
N GLU A 43 -2.96 -1.44 18.74
CA GLU A 43 -4.15 -1.75 19.56
C GLU A 43 -4.92 -3.00 19.08
N GLY A 44 -4.22 -3.95 18.44
CA GLY A 44 -4.80 -5.17 17.89
C GLY A 44 -5.33 -5.05 16.46
N TYR A 45 -5.24 -3.88 15.85
CA TYR A 45 -5.68 -3.62 14.47
C TYR A 45 -4.49 -3.49 13.51
N PRO A 46 -4.58 -4.02 12.28
CA PRO A 46 -3.53 -3.88 11.27
C PRO A 46 -3.45 -2.43 10.75
N CYS A 47 -2.28 -1.82 10.91
CA CYS A 47 -1.96 -0.46 10.45
C CYS A 47 -0.77 -0.50 9.49
N LEU A 48 -0.87 0.22 8.36
CA LEU A 48 0.23 0.37 7.41
C LEU A 48 1.05 1.61 7.75
N GLU A 49 2.22 1.41 8.33
CA GLU A 49 3.11 2.49 8.73
C GLU A 49 4.18 2.74 7.66
N PRO A 50 4.40 3.99 7.21
CA PRO A 50 5.46 4.33 6.29
C PRO A 50 6.85 4.10 6.92
N VAL A 51 7.80 3.57 6.13
CA VAL A 51 9.18 3.32 6.56
C VAL A 51 10.16 3.98 5.60
N GLY A 52 11.15 4.68 6.15
CA GLY A 52 12.17 5.38 5.37
C GLY A 52 11.65 6.62 4.63
N ASN A 53 12.45 7.10 3.68
CA ASN A 53 12.14 8.30 2.90
C ASN A 53 11.23 7.95 1.72
N LEU A 54 9.92 7.91 1.97
CA LEU A 54 8.91 7.70 0.94
C LEU A 54 8.69 8.94 0.07
N THR A 55 8.33 8.70 -1.19
CA THR A 55 7.80 9.76 -2.06
C THR A 55 6.44 10.25 -1.54
N ASP A 56 6.10 11.50 -1.84
CA ASP A 56 4.82 12.11 -1.46
C ASP A 56 3.61 11.29 -1.99
N ALA A 57 3.75 10.74 -3.19
CA ALA A 57 2.77 9.86 -3.81
C ALA A 57 2.56 8.57 -3.00
N THR A 58 3.64 7.93 -2.55
CA THR A 58 3.56 6.71 -1.73
C THR A 58 2.94 7.01 -0.36
N ARG A 59 3.30 8.14 0.27
CA ARG A 59 2.72 8.56 1.55
C ARG A 59 1.22 8.83 1.44
N LYS A 60 0.78 9.51 0.38
CA LYS A 60 -0.63 9.80 0.13
C LYS A 60 -1.44 8.52 -0.12
N LEU A 61 -0.84 7.55 -0.82
CA LEU A 61 -1.42 6.24 -1.02
C LEU A 61 -1.59 5.49 0.32
N LEU A 62 -0.57 5.51 1.20
CA LEU A 62 -0.65 4.88 2.53
C LEU A 62 -1.75 5.47 3.41
N ASN A 63 -1.89 6.81 3.44
CA ASN A 63 -2.98 7.47 4.15
C ASN A 63 -4.37 7.07 3.65
N GLY A 64 -4.48 6.67 2.38
CA GLY A 64 -5.73 6.14 1.82
C GLY A 64 -6.15 4.79 2.42
N TYR A 65 -5.24 4.06 3.06
CA TYR A 65 -5.50 2.74 3.69
C TYR A 65 -5.81 2.81 5.19
N ASP A 66 -5.73 3.99 5.83
CA ASP A 66 -6.02 4.18 7.26
C ASP A 66 -7.54 4.19 7.59
N THR A 67 -8.40 3.91 6.59
CA THR A 67 -9.87 4.04 6.68
C THR A 67 -10.59 2.71 6.79
#